data_AF-A0A4Q2YCF4-F1
#
_entry.id   AF-A0A4Q2YCF4-F1
#
_cell.length_a   1.000
_cell.length_b   1.000
_cell.length_c   1.000
_cell.angle_alpha   90.00
_cell.angle_beta   90.00
_cell.angle_gamma   90.00
#
_symmetry.space_group_name_H-M   'P 1'
#
loop_
_entity.id
_entity.type
_entity.pdbx_description
1 polymer ?
#
loop_
_entity_poly.entity_id
_entity_poly.type
_entity_poly.pdbx_seq_one_letter_code
_entity_poly.pdbx_strand_id
1 'polypeptide(L)'
;MLKEFKSFILKGDVVSLSTGIIIGAAFTSIVTAFTKGIVEPLLALAGGGPSPRLTIHITDKVTDVKTIVNGQEQMVRTLKPIELDIGSVIGSFIQFLITAAVIFFVIVKPYNLLMSRLKKSEPAAPAGPSEEVKLLTEIRDSLKR
;
A
#
# COMPACT_ATOMS: atom_id res chain seq x y z
N MET A 1 19.76 11.36 27.25
CA MET A 1 19.45 11.21 25.81
C MET A 1 19.73 9.80 25.26
N LEU A 2 20.97 9.38 24.99
CA LEU A 2 21.25 8.05 24.39
C LEU A 2 20.80 6.84 25.24
N LYS A 3 20.90 6.93 26.57
CA LYS A 3 20.40 5.90 27.49
C LYS A 3 18.88 5.80 27.49
N GLU A 4 18.19 6.95 27.49
CA GLU A 4 16.71 7.02 27.43
C GLU A 4 16.18 6.53 26.08
N PHE A 5 16.86 6.88 24.98
CA PHE A 5 16.54 6.38 23.64
C PHE A 5 16.70 4.86 23.55
N LYS A 6 17.81 4.31 24.06
CA LYS A 6 18.00 2.85 24.14
C LYS A 6 16.90 2.20 25.00
N SER A 7 16.59 2.75 26.17
CA SER A 7 15.49 2.26 27.03
C SER A 7 14.11 2.37 26.37
N PHE A 8 13.89 3.35 25.50
CA PHE A 8 12.64 3.50 24.74
C PHE A 8 12.51 2.44 23.65
N ILE A 9 13.56 2.22 22.87
CA ILE A 9 13.56 1.21 21.82
C ILE A 9 13.46 -0.19 22.43
N LEU A 10 14.12 -0.44 23.56
CA LEU A 10 14.09 -1.75 24.25
C LEU A 10 12.75 -2.10 24.90
N LYS A 11 11.72 -1.22 24.86
CA LYS A 11 10.37 -1.55 25.35
C LYS A 11 9.64 -2.63 24.54
N GLY A 12 10.29 -3.23 23.55
CA GLY A 12 9.77 -4.35 22.74
C GLY A 12 8.74 -3.89 21.69
N ASP A 13 7.77 -3.09 22.12
CA ASP A 13 6.66 -2.57 21.31
C ASP A 13 7.11 -1.62 20.19
N VAL A 14 8.18 -0.85 20.41
CA VAL A 14 8.72 0.09 19.41
C VAL A 14 9.50 -0.64 18.30
N VAL A 15 10.21 -1.72 18.63
CA VAL A 15 11.05 -2.46 17.65
C VAL A 15 10.19 -3.23 16.66
N SER A 16 9.18 -3.94 17.14
CA SER A 16 8.24 -4.68 16.30
C SER A 16 7.46 -3.74 15.39
N LEU A 17 6.98 -2.62 15.92
CA LEU A 17 6.27 -1.60 15.16
C LEU A 17 7.17 -0.94 14.10
N SER A 18 8.39 -0.55 14.48
CA SER A 18 9.35 0.06 13.56
C SER A 18 9.72 -0.87 12.41
N THR A 19 9.91 -2.16 12.71
CA THR A 19 10.23 -3.17 11.69
C THR A 19 9.08 -3.34 10.70
N GLY A 20 7.84 -3.38 11.17
CA GLY A 20 6.66 -3.47 10.30
C GLY A 20 6.53 -2.29 9.34
N ILE A 21 6.77 -1.07 9.82
CA ILE A 21 6.69 0.15 8.99
C ILE A 21 7.80 0.16 7.92
N ILE A 22 9.04 -0.17 8.29
CA ILE A 22 10.18 -0.18 7.36
C ILE A 22 9.98 -1.24 6.25
N ILE A 23 9.54 -2.44 6.63
CA ILE A 23 9.25 -3.52 5.65
C ILE A 23 8.10 -3.09 4.74
N GLY A 24 7.04 -2.49 5.28
CA GLY A 24 5.91 -2.00 4.49
C GLY A 24 6.32 -0.94 3.45
N ALA A 25 7.17 0.01 3.83
CA ALA A 25 7.67 1.05 2.93
C ALA A 25 8.57 0.49 1.82
N ALA A 26 9.50 -0.41 2.18
CA ALA A 26 10.40 -1.05 1.23
C ALA A 26 9.63 -1.94 0.24
N PHE A 27 8.68 -2.73 0.73
CA PHE A 27 7.88 -3.62 -0.10
C PHE A 27 6.99 -2.86 -1.08
N THR A 28 6.35 -1.77 -0.64
CA THR A 28 5.53 -0.91 -1.51
C THR A 28 6.34 -0.39 -2.71
N SER A 29 7.62 -0.08 -2.50
CA SER A 29 8.52 0.37 -3.56
C SER A 29 8.78 -0.72 -4.60
N ILE A 30 8.97 -1.97 -4.17
CA ILE A 30 9.17 -3.13 -5.05
C ILE A 30 7.91 -3.38 -5.88
N VAL A 31 6.74 -3.39 -5.24
CA VAL A 31 5.46 -3.59 -5.95
C VAL A 31 5.25 -2.47 -6.96
N THR A 32 5.49 -1.22 -6.57
CA THR A 32 5.37 -0.07 -7.48
C THR A 32 6.31 -0.19 -8.69
N ALA A 33 7.56 -0.61 -8.47
CA ALA A 33 8.52 -0.81 -9.56
C ALA A 33 8.08 -1.94 -10.52
N PHE A 34 7.54 -3.03 -9.97
CA PHE A 34 6.99 -4.13 -10.77
C PHE A 34 5.77 -3.69 -11.58
N THR A 35 4.82 -3.01 -10.94
CA THR A 35 3.61 -2.55 -11.63
C THR A 35 3.95 -1.52 -12.71
N LYS A 36 4.85 -0.58 -12.45
CA LYS A 36 5.34 0.37 -13.46
C LYS A 36 6.14 -0.28 -14.60
N GLY A 37 6.98 -1.25 -14.26
CA GLY A 37 7.89 -1.88 -15.22
C GLY A 37 7.21 -2.92 -16.13
N ILE A 38 6.16 -3.58 -15.65
CA ILE A 38 5.55 -4.73 -16.34
C ILE A 38 4.07 -4.50 -16.62
N VAL A 39 3.30 -4.02 -15.63
CA VAL A 39 1.85 -3.91 -15.77
C VAL A 39 1.46 -2.69 -16.61
N GLU A 40 2.03 -1.51 -16.34
CA GLU A 40 1.71 -0.28 -17.10
C GLU A 40 1.99 -0.43 -18.61
N PRO A 41 3.11 -1.02 -19.07
CA PRO A 41 3.34 -1.29 -20.49
C PRO A 41 2.34 -2.28 -21.11
N LEU A 42 1.91 -3.30 -20.36
CA LEU A 42 0.90 -4.26 -20.83
C LEU A 42 -0.48 -3.61 -20.95
N LEU A 43 -0.84 -2.72 -20.02
CA LEU A 43 -2.05 -1.92 -20.11
C LEU A 43 -1.98 -0.96 -21.31
N ALA A 44 -0.83 -0.29 -21.49
CA ALA A 44 -0.61 0.61 -22.62
C ALA A 44 -0.75 -0.10 -23.97
N LEU A 45 -0.25 -1.34 -24.07
CA LEU A 45 -0.37 -2.15 -25.27
C LEU A 45 -1.80 -2.65 -25.52
N ALA A 46 -2.58 -2.91 -24.46
CA ALA A 46 -3.98 -3.34 -24.54
C ALA A 46 -4.97 -2.21 -24.91
N GLY A 47 -4.47 -1.02 -25.27
CA GLY A 47 -5.29 0.13 -25.66
C GLY A 47 -5.61 1.10 -24.51
N GLY A 48 -5.08 0.85 -23.31
CA GLY A 48 -5.15 1.75 -22.17
C GLY A 48 -3.78 2.36 -21.90
N GLY A 49 -3.41 3.42 -22.61
CA GLY A 49 -2.27 4.26 -22.21
C GLY A 49 -2.41 4.72 -20.74
N PRO A 50 -1.37 5.35 -20.16
CA PRO A 50 -1.36 5.76 -18.74
C PRO A 50 -2.58 6.59 -18.30
N SER A 51 -3.34 7.15 -19.26
CA SER A 51 -4.72 7.55 -19.08
C SER A 51 -5.56 7.16 -20.32
N PRO A 52 -6.73 6.52 -20.17
CA PRO A 52 -7.75 6.54 -21.22
C PRO A 52 -7.98 8.00 -21.63
N ARG A 53 -7.90 8.32 -22.92
CA ARG A 53 -7.95 9.72 -23.36
C ARG A 53 -9.40 10.20 -23.49
N LEU A 54 -10.12 10.19 -22.37
CA LEU A 54 -11.46 10.76 -22.24
C LEU A 54 -11.38 12.06 -21.46
N THR A 55 -10.94 13.11 -22.15
CA THR A 55 -10.89 14.47 -21.62
C THR A 55 -12.21 15.19 -21.94
N ILE A 56 -12.92 15.62 -20.91
CA ILE A 56 -14.04 16.57 -21.07
C ILE A 56 -13.44 17.97 -21.00
N HIS A 57 -13.45 18.69 -22.11
CA HIS A 57 -13.00 20.08 -22.18
C HIS A 57 -14.12 21.00 -21.68
N ILE A 58 -14.06 21.39 -20.40
CA ILE A 58 -15.02 22.34 -19.82
C ILE A 58 -14.44 23.75 -19.95
N THR A 59 -14.65 24.34 -21.12
CA THR A 59 -14.55 25.79 -21.39
C THR A 59 -13.15 26.44 -21.36
N ASP A 60 -12.96 27.36 -22.31
CA ASP A 60 -11.80 28.22 -22.49
C ASP A 60 -11.66 29.26 -21.37
N LYS A 61 -10.70 29.05 -20.46
CA LYS A 61 -10.14 30.15 -19.67
C LYS A 61 -8.75 30.52 -20.20
N VAL A 62 -8.67 31.73 -20.76
CA VAL A 62 -7.42 32.38 -21.15
C VAL A 62 -6.55 32.52 -19.90
N THR A 63 -5.43 31.81 -19.86
CA THR A 63 -4.39 32.01 -18.86
C THR A 63 -3.21 32.65 -19.58
N ASP A 64 -2.76 33.82 -19.14
CA ASP A 64 -1.60 34.48 -19.74
C ASP A 64 -0.34 33.63 -19.46
N VAL A 65 0.10 32.87 -20.47
CA VAL A 65 1.32 32.06 -20.37
C VAL A 65 2.46 32.84 -21.02
N LYS A 66 3.46 33.19 -20.21
CA LYS A 66 4.66 33.88 -20.68
C LYS A 66 5.51 32.91 -21.49
N THR A 67 5.39 32.98 -22.82
CA THR A 67 6.19 32.16 -23.74
C THR A 67 7.25 33.04 -24.38
N ILE A 68 8.51 32.62 -24.31
CA ILE A 68 9.62 33.32 -24.97
C ILE A 68 9.75 32.71 -26.37
N VAL A 69 9.40 33.49 -27.40
CA VAL A 69 9.64 33.13 -28.80
C VAL A 69 10.60 34.17 -29.38
N ASN A 70 11.74 33.73 -29.91
CA ASN A 70 12.78 34.58 -30.50
C ASN A 70 13.35 35.68 -29.56
N GLY A 71 13.49 35.41 -28.26
CA GLY A 71 14.14 36.34 -27.32
C GLY A 71 13.36 37.62 -27.02
N GLN A 72 12.10 37.73 -27.44
CA GLN A 72 11.17 38.79 -27.08
C GLN A 72 10.08 38.21 -26.18
N GLU A 73 9.80 38.86 -25.06
CA GLU A 73 8.73 38.43 -24.15
C GLU A 73 7.37 38.75 -24.77
N GLN A 74 6.71 37.77 -25.37
CA GLN A 74 5.38 37.95 -25.94
C GLN A 74 4.33 37.28 -25.06
N MET A 75 3.37 38.07 -24.61
CA MET A 75 2.22 37.62 -23.82
C MET A 75 1.24 36.90 -24.75
N VAL A 76 1.45 35.59 -24.94
CA VAL A 76 0.53 34.75 -25.72
C VAL A 76 -0.58 34.28 -24.79
N ARG A 77 -1.78 34.83 -25.01
CA ARG A 77 -3.03 34.40 -24.37
C ARG A 77 -3.31 32.95 -24.74
N THR A 78 -2.78 32.03 -23.95
CA THR A 78 -2.97 30.60 -24.15
C THR A 78 -4.24 30.20 -23.42
N LEU A 79 -5.19 29.66 -24.16
CA LEU A 79 -6.34 28.99 -23.58
C LEU A 79 -5.79 27.78 -22.85
N LYS A 80 -5.76 27.80 -21.51
CA LYS A 80 -5.45 26.60 -20.73
C LYS A 80 -6.79 25.97 -20.41
N PRO A 81 -7.29 25.03 -21.23
CA PRO A 81 -8.55 24.37 -20.94
C PRO A 81 -8.48 23.70 -19.56
N ILE A 82 -9.57 23.79 -18.81
CA ILE A 82 -9.76 22.96 -17.62
C ILE A 82 -10.08 21.56 -18.14
N GLU A 83 -9.05 20.73 -18.26
CA GLU A 83 -9.17 19.36 -18.72
C GLU A 83 -9.53 18.45 -17.55
N LEU A 84 -10.76 17.94 -17.53
CA LEU A 84 -11.13 16.83 -16.65
C LEU A 84 -10.72 15.53 -17.35
N ASP A 85 -9.56 14.99 -16.96
CA ASP A 85 -9.07 13.70 -17.43
C ASP A 85 -9.73 12.56 -16.63
N ILE A 86 -10.95 12.20 -17.02
CA ILE A 86 -11.71 11.10 -16.42
C ILE A 86 -10.99 9.77 -16.67
N GLY A 87 -10.27 9.65 -17.79
CA GLY A 87 -9.59 8.41 -18.05
C GLY A 87 -8.35 8.21 -17.20
N SER A 88 -7.62 9.25 -16.79
CA SER A 88 -6.58 9.11 -15.75
C SER A 88 -7.12 8.51 -14.44
N VAL A 89 -8.37 8.85 -14.08
CA VAL A 89 -9.04 8.25 -12.91
C VAL A 89 -9.34 6.76 -13.13
N ILE A 90 -9.84 6.39 -14.31
CA ILE A 90 -10.11 4.98 -14.65
C ILE A 90 -8.81 4.18 -14.73
N GLY A 91 -7.76 4.74 -15.34
CA GLY A 91 -6.44 4.13 -15.43
C GLY A 91 -5.82 3.89 -14.06
N SER A 92 -5.88 4.88 -13.17
CA SER A 92 -5.40 4.75 -11.78
C SER A 92 -6.21 3.73 -10.98
N PHE A 93 -7.51 3.59 -11.25
CA PHE A 93 -8.35 2.55 -10.62
C PHE A 93 -7.97 1.13 -11.09
N ILE A 94 -7.75 0.93 -12.39
CA ILE A 94 -7.27 -0.35 -12.95
C ILE A 94 -5.88 -0.67 -12.37
N GLN A 95 -5.00 0.31 -12.30
CA GLN A 95 -3.66 0.18 -11.72
C GLN A 95 -3.71 -0.21 -10.23
N PHE A 96 -4.64 0.38 -9.48
CA PHE A 96 -4.89 0.03 -8.08
C PHE A 96 -5.34 -1.43 -7.94
N LEU A 97 -6.31 -1.87 -8.77
CA LEU A 97 -6.80 -3.26 -8.76
C LEU A 97 -5.69 -4.26 -9.06
N ILE A 98 -4.82 -3.99 -10.03
CA ILE A 98 -3.72 -4.89 -10.39
C ILE A 98 -2.67 -4.92 -9.28
N THR A 99 -2.32 -3.76 -8.71
CA THR A 99 -1.42 -3.67 -7.57
C THR A 99 -1.96 -4.46 -6.37
N ALA A 100 -3.25 -4.33 -6.05
CA ALA A 100 -3.91 -5.10 -5.01
C ALA A 100 -3.89 -6.61 -5.32
N ALA A 101 -4.11 -7.00 -6.57
CA ALA A 101 -4.04 -8.40 -7.00
C ALA A 101 -2.64 -9.00 -6.82
N VAL A 102 -1.59 -8.24 -7.17
CA VAL A 102 -0.19 -8.65 -6.96
C VAL A 102 0.11 -8.83 -5.47
N ILE A 103 -0.26 -7.86 -4.62
CA ILE A 103 -0.08 -7.96 -3.17
C ILE A 103 -0.82 -9.18 -2.60
N PHE A 104 -2.07 -9.39 -3.02
CA PHE A 104 -2.86 -10.52 -2.60
C PHE A 104 -2.22 -11.86 -2.97
N PHE A 105 -1.70 -11.98 -4.19
CA PHE A 105 -1.11 -13.24 -4.66
C PHE A 105 0.26 -13.53 -4.03
N VAL A 106 1.08 -12.50 -3.81
CA VAL A 106 2.46 -12.65 -3.30
C VAL A 106 2.54 -12.71 -1.78
N ILE A 107 1.66 -12.03 -1.05
CA ILE A 107 1.69 -12.01 0.43
C ILE A 107 0.52 -12.80 0.99
N VAL A 108 -0.71 -12.36 0.69
CA VAL A 108 -1.90 -12.84 1.40
C VAL A 108 -2.13 -14.32 1.12
N LYS A 109 -2.00 -14.76 -0.14
CA LYS A 109 -2.19 -16.14 -0.53
C LYS A 109 -1.16 -17.11 0.09
N PRO A 110 0.17 -16.90 -0.01
CA PRO A 110 1.13 -17.79 0.64
C PRO A 110 1.06 -17.71 2.16
N TYR A 111 0.79 -16.54 2.74
CA TYR A 111 0.57 -16.41 4.18
C TYR A 111 -0.65 -17.24 4.63
N ASN A 112 -1.77 -17.12 3.94
CA ASN A 112 -2.98 -17.90 4.21
C ASN A 112 -2.77 -19.41 3.96
N LEU A 113 -1.98 -19.77 2.95
CA LEU A 113 -1.62 -21.16 2.65
C LEU A 113 -0.73 -21.77 3.76
N LEU A 114 0.25 -21.02 4.24
CA LEU A 114 1.15 -21.48 5.30
C LEU A 114 0.40 -21.56 6.64
N MET A 115 -0.42 -20.56 6.96
CA MET A 115 -1.20 -20.55 8.20
C MET A 115 -2.28 -21.64 8.20
N SER A 116 -2.90 -21.94 7.06
CA SER A 116 -3.83 -23.06 6.93
C SER A 116 -3.13 -24.42 7.05
N ARG A 117 -1.84 -24.53 6.66
CA ARG A 117 -1.02 -25.72 6.93
C ARG A 117 -0.64 -25.82 8.40
N LEU A 118 -0.26 -24.73 9.05
CA LEU A 118 0.06 -24.72 10.48
C LEU A 118 -1.17 -25.05 11.33
N LYS A 119 -2.33 -24.45 11.03
CA LYS A 119 -3.62 -24.78 11.68
C LYS A 119 -4.12 -26.21 11.38
N LYS A 120 -3.62 -26.85 10.32
CA LYS A 120 -3.99 -28.23 9.93
C LYS A 120 -2.97 -29.27 10.38
N SER A 121 -1.74 -28.85 10.70
CA SER A 121 -0.66 -29.68 11.27
C SER A 121 -0.62 -29.65 12.79
N GLU A 122 -1.65 -29.12 13.43
CA GLU A 122 -1.91 -29.30 14.85
C GLU A 122 -2.99 -30.39 14.99
N PRO A 123 -2.64 -31.69 15.05
CA PRO A 123 -3.55 -32.66 15.64
C PRO A 123 -3.59 -32.34 17.13
N ALA A 124 -4.39 -31.33 17.51
CA ALA A 124 -4.72 -30.96 18.88
C ALA A 124 -3.73 -31.52 19.91
N ALA A 125 -2.45 -31.11 19.85
CA ALA A 125 -1.69 -31.08 21.07
C ALA A 125 -2.43 -29.99 21.82
N PRO A 126 -3.17 -30.31 22.90
CA PRO A 126 -4.02 -29.33 23.53
C PRO A 126 -3.12 -28.13 23.75
N ALA A 127 -3.53 -26.97 23.21
CA ALA A 127 -3.18 -25.71 23.82
C ALA A 127 -3.60 -25.90 25.26
N GLY A 128 -2.67 -26.42 26.08
CA GLY A 128 -2.86 -26.50 27.50
C GLY A 128 -3.29 -25.10 27.87
N PRO A 129 -4.35 -24.95 28.69
CA PRO A 129 -4.83 -23.64 29.07
C PRO A 129 -3.62 -22.75 29.36
N SER A 130 -3.63 -21.50 28.87
CA SER A 130 -2.52 -20.56 29.07
C SER A 130 -2.05 -20.65 30.52
N GLU A 131 -0.76 -20.45 30.81
CA GLU A 131 -0.28 -20.61 32.19
C GLU A 131 -1.15 -19.83 33.19
N GLU A 132 -1.66 -18.67 32.76
CA GLU A 132 -2.71 -17.93 33.47
C GLU A 132 -4.01 -18.71 33.66
N VAL A 133 -4.60 -19.32 32.63
CA VAL A 133 -5.82 -20.15 32.79
C VAL A 133 -5.56 -21.39 33.65
N LYS A 134 -4.34 -21.96 33.63
CA LYS A 134 -3.95 -23.04 34.56
C LYS A 134 -3.87 -22.53 35.99
N LEU A 135 -3.15 -21.42 36.22
CA LEU A 135 -3.04 -20.77 37.52
C LEU A 135 -4.41 -20.34 38.05
N LEU A 136 -5.27 -19.79 37.20
CA LEU A 136 -6.64 -19.42 37.56
C LEU A 136 -7.51 -20.65 37.88
N THR A 137 -7.26 -21.79 37.22
CA THR A 137 -7.93 -23.05 37.55
C THR A 137 -7.45 -23.59 38.91
N GLU A 138 -6.14 -23.54 39.16
CA GLU A 138 -5.54 -23.94 40.44
C GLU A 138 -5.98 -23.04 41.61
N ILE A 139 -6.09 -21.72 41.37
CA ILE A 139 -6.62 -20.75 42.35
C ILE A 139 -8.10 -21.02 42.63
N ARG A 140 -8.92 -21.25 41.58
CA ARG A 140 -10.34 -21.58 41.73
C ARG A 140 -10.53 -22.84 42.57
N ASP A 141 -9.73 -23.86 42.32
CA ASP A 141 -9.85 -25.15 43.00
C ASP A 141 -9.31 -25.07 44.44
N SER A 142 -8.31 -24.21 44.70
CA SER A 142 -7.81 -23.91 46.05
C SER A 142 -8.82 -23.14 46.92
N LEU A 143 -9.67 -22.28 46.33
CA LEU A 143 -10.73 -21.54 47.05
C LEU A 143 -11.99 -22.38 47.35
N LYS A 144 -12.15 -23.54 46.72
CA LYS A 144 -13.27 -24.47 46.97
C LYS A 144 -13.03 -25.43 48.14
N ARG A 145 -11.80 -25.50 48.65
CA ARG A 145 -11.43 -26.22 49.88
C ARG A 145 -11.51 -25.29 51.08
#